data_AF-A0A519TRL1-F1
#
_entry.id   AF-A0A519TRL1-F1
#
_cell.length_a   1.000
_cell.length_b   1.000
_cell.length_c   1.000
_cell.angle_alpha   90.00
_cell.angle_beta   90.00
_cell.angle_gamma   90.00
#
_symmetry.space_group_name_H-M   'P 1'
#
loop_
_entity.id
_entity.type
_entity.pdbx_description
1 polymer ?
#
loop_
_entity_poly.entity_id
_entity_poly.type
_entity_poly.pdbx_seq_one_letter_code
_entity_poly.pdbx_strand_id
1 'polypeptide(L)' 'MAKSVDNGVMEGASGKIGKMLVFRQRADQTIITRGAKKTTRPITDEQIEVRNRFTEAAYYAKSAI' A
#
# COMPACT_ATOMS: atom_id res chain seq x y z
N MET A 1 26.88 9.17 -13.63
CA MET A 1 26.21 9.44 -12.33
C MET A 1 26.04 8.10 -11.62
N ALA A 2 26.59 7.93 -10.43
CA ALA A 2 26.38 6.69 -9.67
C ALA A 2 24.94 6.67 -9.15
N LYS A 3 24.18 5.61 -9.46
CA LYS A 3 22.81 5.40 -8.95
C LYS A 3 22.85 4.26 -7.94
N SER A 4 22.36 4.52 -6.72
CA SER A 4 22.16 3.46 -5.73
C SER A 4 20.92 2.65 -6.13
N VAL A 5 21.18 1.47 -6.72
CA VAL A 5 20.14 0.56 -7.18
C VAL A 5 19.59 -0.24 -6.00
N ASP A 6 20.45 -0.70 -5.09
CA ASP A 6 20.06 -1.49 -3.92
C ASP A 6 20.27 -0.74 -2.60
N ASN A 7 19.26 -0.81 -1.72
CA ASN A 7 19.30 -0.14 -0.42
C ASN A 7 19.92 -1.03 0.67
N GLY A 8 21.24 -1.17 0.66
CA GLY A 8 21.98 -1.90 1.71
C GLY A 8 21.87 -1.29 3.12
N VAL A 9 21.43 -0.03 3.25
CA VAL A 9 21.28 0.64 4.57
C VAL A 9 20.09 0.09 5.36
N MET A 10 19.05 -0.38 4.67
CA MET A 10 17.85 -0.93 5.30
C MET A 10 17.76 -2.45 5.20
N GLU A 11 18.80 -3.10 4.70
CA GLU A 11 18.87 -4.55 4.63
C GLU A 11 18.84 -5.13 6.06
N GLY A 12 17.81 -5.94 6.36
CA GLY A 12 17.57 -6.46 7.70
C GLY A 12 16.89 -5.49 8.68
N ALA A 13 16.62 -4.24 8.30
CA ALA A 13 15.93 -3.29 9.16
C ALA A 13 14.46 -3.68 9.38
N SER A 14 14.07 -3.90 10.63
CA SER A 14 12.71 -4.29 11.00
C SER A 14 12.21 -3.47 12.20
N GLY A 15 11.01 -3.76 12.69
CA GLY A 15 10.45 -3.07 13.85
C GLY A 15 10.12 -1.59 13.59
N LYS A 16 10.22 -0.75 14.62
CA LYS A 16 9.76 0.64 14.59
C LYS A 16 10.55 1.49 13.58
N ILE A 17 11.87 1.33 13.53
CA ILE A 17 12.76 2.08 12.63
C ILE A 17 12.60 1.64 11.17
N GLY A 18 12.55 0.33 10.92
CA GLY A 18 12.32 -0.22 9.58
C GLY A 18 10.99 0.22 8.95
N LYS A 19 9.96 0.46 9.77
CA LYS A 19 8.62 0.88 9.30
C LYS A 19 8.47 2.39 9.10
N MET A 20 9.47 3.21 9.43
CA MET A 20 9.36 4.67 9.29
C MET A 20 9.42 5.12 7.83
N LEU A 21 10.16 4.39 7.01
CA LEU A 21 10.43 4.72 5.62
C LEU A 21 10.04 3.54 4.72
N VAL A 22 9.46 3.85 3.57
CA VAL A 22 9.13 2.88 2.52
C VAL A 22 10.08 3.12 1.36
N PHE A 23 10.72 2.05 0.92
CA PHE A 23 11.63 2.06 -0.21
C PHE A 23 10.96 1.36 -1.38
N ARG A 24 10.95 2.04 -2.53
CA ARG A 24 10.41 1.51 -3.77
C ARG A 24 11.40 1.78 -4.89
N GLN A 25 11.73 0.75 -5.66
CA GLN A 25 12.41 0.92 -6.94
C GLN A 25 11.37 1.13 -8.04
N ARG A 26 11.58 2.14 -8.89
CA ARG A 26 10.79 2.39 -10.10
C ARG A 26 11.66 3.11 -11.13
N ALA A 27 11.66 2.65 -12.38
CA ALA A 27 12.41 3.26 -13.48
C ALA A 27 13.89 3.55 -13.13
N ASP A 28 14.56 2.54 -12.57
CA ASP A 28 15.97 2.61 -12.14
C ASP A 28 16.29 3.72 -11.13
N GLN A 29 15.30 4.07 -10.31
CA GLN A 29 15.41 5.01 -9.22
C GLN A 29 14.87 4.42 -7.92
N THR A 30 15.60 4.67 -6.83
CA THR A 30 15.16 4.33 -5.47
C THR A 30 14.42 5.53 -4.88
N ILE A 31 13.13 5.35 -4.62
CA ILE A 31 12.25 6.36 -4.03
C ILE A 31 12.06 6.02 -2.54
N ILE A 32 12.37 7.00 -1.69
CA ILE A 32 12.19 6.91 -0.23
C ILE A 32 10.97 7.76 0.15
N THR A 33 9.96 7.14 0.77
CA THR A 33 8.77 7.84 1.23
C THR A 33 8.50 7.59 2.70
N ARG A 34 7.69 8.45 3.32
CA ARG A 34 7.18 8.21 4.68
C ARG A 34 6.26 6.98 4.67
N GLY A 35 6.34 6.17 5.72
CA GLY A 35 5.37 5.10 5.97
C GLY A 35 3.92 5.56 5.90
N ALA A 36 3.05 4.68 5.41
CA ALA A 36 1.62 4.95 5.28
C ALA A 36 1.02 5.31 6.66
N LYS A 37 0.29 6.42 6.72
CA LYS A 37 -0.48 6.81 7.91
C LYS A 37 -1.91 6.32 7.76
N LYS A 38 -2.50 5.84 8.86
CA LYS A 38 -3.95 5.62 8.92
C LYS A 38 -4.63 6.96 8.66
N THR A 39 -5.56 6.97 7.71
CA THR A 39 -6.42 8.12 7.45
C THR A 39 -7.57 8.11 8.44
N THR A 40 -7.92 9.29 8.97
CA THR A 40 -9.15 9.52 9.75
C THR A 40 -10.26 10.12 8.89
N ARG A 41 -10.00 10.34 7.59
CA ARG A 41 -10.99 10.89 6.67
C ARG A 41 -12.16 9.92 6.54
N PRO A 42 -13.41 10.44 6.51
CA PRO A 42 -14.57 9.61 6.22
C PRO A 42 -14.43 9.01 4.81
N ILE A 43 -15.02 7.82 4.66
CA ILE A 43 -15.14 7.16 3.36
C ILE A 43 -16.10 7.98 2.50
N THR A 44 -15.74 8.24 1.24
CA THR A 44 -16.62 9.00 0.33
C THR A 44 -17.79 8.14 -0.16
N ASP A 45 -18.88 8.77 -0.59
CA ASP A 45 -20.06 8.06 -1.08
C ASP A 45 -19.72 7.13 -2.26
N GLU A 46 -18.88 7.59 -3.20
CA GLU A 46 -18.38 6.76 -4.31
C GLU A 46 -17.63 5.51 -3.83
N GLN A 47 -16.82 5.63 -2.77
CA GLN A 47 -16.08 4.51 -2.19
C GLN A 47 -17.03 3.52 -1.50
N ILE A 48 -18.10 4.01 -0.87
CA ILE A 48 -19.15 3.19 -0.26
C ILE A 48 -19.90 2.42 -1.37
N GLU A 49 -20.25 3.09 -2.46
CA GLU A 49 -20.95 2.45 -3.59
C GLU A 49 -20.15 1.28 -4.18
N VAL A 50 -18.86 1.51 -4.49
CA VAL A 50 -17.98 0.46 -5.03
C VAL A 50 -17.87 -0.71 -4.05
N ARG A 51 -17.72 -0.43 -2.75
CA ARG A 51 -17.68 -1.47 -1.71
C ARG A 51 -18.97 -2.28 -1.67
N ASN A 52 -20.12 -1.63 -1.74
CA ASN A 52 -21.43 -2.28 -1.68
C ASN A 52 -21.63 -3.20 -2.88
N ARG A 53 -21.32 -2.73 -4.09
CA ARG A 53 -21.39 -3.53 -5.33
C ARG A 53 -20.50 -4.77 -5.27
N PHE A 54 -19.28 -4.62 -4.76
CA PHE A 54 -18.36 -5.75 -4.60
C PHE A 54 -18.89 -6.77 -3.57
N THR A 55 -19.46 -6.27 -2.47
CA THR A 55 -20.04 -7.09 -1.41
C THR A 55 -21.25 -7.88 -1.92
N GLU A 56 -22.14 -7.23 -2.66
CA GLU A 56 -23.31 -7.85 -3.29
C GLU A 56 -22.91 -8.94 -4.28
N ALA A 57 -21.95 -8.65 -5.17
CA ALA A 57 -21.43 -9.63 -6.12
C ALA A 57 -20.82 -10.86 -5.41
N ALA A 58 -20.08 -10.63 -4.33
CA ALA A 58 -19.51 -11.71 -3.51
C ALA A 58 -20.59 -12.56 -2.83
N TYR A 59 -21.69 -11.97 -2.38
CA TYR A 59 -22.82 -12.71 -1.82
C TYR A 59 -23.55 -13.51 -2.90
N TYR A 60 -23.85 -12.91 -4.04
CA TYR A 60 -24.47 -13.59 -5.18
C TYR A 60 -23.68 -14.83 -5.58
N ALA A 61 -22.36 -14.69 -5.77
CA ALA A 61 -21.49 -15.79 -6.13
C ALA A 61 -21.49 -16.92 -5.09
N LYS A 62 -21.59 -16.60 -3.80
CA LYS A 62 -21.69 -17.60 -2.73
C LYS A 62 -23.04 -18.31 -2.69
N SER A 63 -24.12 -17.65 -3.08
CA SER A 63 -25.47 -18.23 -3.08
C SER A 63 -25.82 -19.00 -4.35
N ALA A 64 -25.05 -18.80 -5.43
CA ALA A 64 -25.27 -19.44 -6.73
C ALA A 64 -24.67 -20.84 -6.84
N ILE A 65 -23.97 -21.32 -5.81
CA ILE A 65 -23.40 -22.67 -5.66
C ILE A 65 -24.18 -23.38 -4.56
#